data_AF-A0A9D9LR85-F1
#
_entry.id   AF-A0A9D9LR85-F1
#
_cell.length_a   1.000
_cell.length_b   1.000
_cell.length_c   1.000
_cell.angle_alpha   90.00
_cell.angle_beta   90.00
_cell.angle_gamma   90.00
#
_symmetry.space_group_name_H-M   'P 1'
#
loop_
_entity.id
_entity.type
_entity.pdbx_description
1 polymer ?
#
loop_
_entity_poly.entity_id
_entity_poly.type
_entity_poly.pdbx_seq_one_letter_code
_entity_poly.pdbx_strand_id
1 'polypeptide(L)' 'MTDIEKPKIEIAEISEDKRYGRFICEPLERGYGTTVGNGLRRMLLSSLEGAAITSIKIDGVLHE' A
#
# COMPACT_ATOMS: atom_id res chain seq x y z
N MET A 1 -19.53 21.52 17.07
CA MET A 1 -18.64 21.00 16.02
C MET A 1 -17.64 20.14 16.73
N THR A 2 -17.63 18.83 16.48
CA THR A 2 -16.72 17.90 17.17
C THR A 2 -15.29 18.27 16.79
N ASP A 3 -14.45 18.56 17.78
CA ASP A 3 -13.03 18.79 17.53
C ASP A 3 -12.41 17.47 17.08
N ILE A 4 -12.06 17.39 15.79
CA ILE A 4 -11.37 16.24 15.23
C ILE A 4 -9.93 16.28 15.74
N GLU A 5 -9.59 15.37 16.65
CA GLU A 5 -8.19 15.18 17.04
C GLU A 5 -7.37 14.77 15.82
N LYS A 6 -6.22 15.43 15.64
CA LYS A 6 -5.31 15.13 14.54
C LYS A 6 -4.76 13.72 14.73
N PRO A 7 -4.96 12.79 13.78
CA PRO A 7 -4.42 11.44 13.88
C PRO A 7 -2.90 11.47 13.83
N LYS A 8 -2.29 10.63 14.65
CA LYS A 8 -0.85 10.34 14.65
C LYS A 8 -0.62 9.02 13.92
N ILE A 9 0.50 8.94 13.21
CA ILE A 9 0.92 7.71 12.52
C ILE A 9 2.20 7.22 13.20
N GLU A 10 2.18 6.00 13.68
CA GLU A 10 3.30 5.33 14.32
C GLU A 10 3.71 4.09 13.52
N ILE A 11 5.02 3.83 13.50
CA ILE A 11 5.58 2.64 12.88
C ILE A 11 5.52 1.52 13.92
N ALA A 12 4.64 0.54 13.71
CA ALA A 12 4.48 -0.59 14.63
C ALA A 12 5.56 -1.66 14.39
N GLU A 13 5.94 -1.86 13.13
CA GLU A 13 6.88 -2.91 12.73
C GLU A 13 7.45 -2.60 11.36
N ILE A 14 8.76 -2.81 11.19
CA ILE A 14 9.42 -2.88 9.89
C ILE A 14 10.24 -4.16 9.92
N SER A 15 10.03 -5.03 8.93
CA SER A 15 10.81 -6.26 8.83
C SER A 15 12.27 -5.97 8.51
N GLU A 16 13.19 -6.79 9.01
CA GLU A 16 14.63 -6.63 8.77
C GLU A 16 14.99 -6.68 7.28
N ASP A 17 14.25 -7.49 6.51
CA ASP A 17 14.39 -7.61 5.06
C ASP A 17 13.75 -6.47 4.27
N LYS A 18 13.12 -5.50 4.96
CA LYS A 18 12.47 -4.30 4.42
C LYS A 18 11.33 -4.60 3.42
N ARG A 19 10.76 -5.80 3.45
CA ARG A 19 9.65 -6.20 2.57
C ARG A 19 8.27 -6.04 3.22
N TYR A 20 8.22 -5.83 4.53
CA TYR A 20 6.98 -5.63 5.28
C TYR A 20 7.08 -4.44 6.23
N GLY A 21 5.99 -3.69 6.31
CA GLY A 21 5.82 -2.60 7.27
C GLY A 21 4.39 -2.56 7.79
N ARG A 22 4.23 -2.35 9.10
CA ARG A 22 2.95 -2.16 9.78
C ARG A 22 2.92 -0.79 10.43
N PHE A 23 1.85 -0.05 10.19
CA PHE A 23 1.64 1.31 10.68
C PHE A 23 0.33 1.38 11.47
N ILE A 24 0.33 2.13 12.57
CA ILE A 24 -0.86 2.41 13.39
C ILE A 24 -1.22 3.88 13.21
N CYS A 25 -2.50 4.16 12.93
CA CYS A 25 -3.00 5.53 12.74
C CYS A 25 -4.19 5.75 13.67
N GLU A 26 -4.02 6.63 14.66
CA GLU A 26 -5.03 6.90 15.69
C GLU A 26 -4.87 8.30 16.32
N PRO A 27 -5.93 8.88 16.90
CA PRO A 27 -7.31 8.39 16.90
C PRO A 27 -8.03 8.67 15.56
N LEU A 28 -9.00 7.82 15.23
CA LEU A 28 -9.87 8.00 14.08
C LEU A 28 -11.34 7.92 14.51
N GLU A 29 -12.17 8.77 13.90
CA GLU A 29 -13.62 8.66 14.09
C GLU A 29 -14.16 7.33 13.56
N ARG A 30 -15.29 6.90 14.12
CA ARG A 30 -15.97 5.67 13.70
C ARG A 30 -16.23 5.72 12.18
N GLY A 31 -15.73 4.70 11.48
CA GLY A 31 -15.88 4.57 10.02
C GLY A 31 -14.71 5.15 9.21
N TYR A 32 -13.94 6.10 9.75
CA TYR A 32 -12.82 6.71 9.02
C TYR A 32 -11.71 5.69 8.76
N GLY A 33 -11.47 4.76 9.69
CA GLY A 33 -10.53 3.66 9.48
C GLY A 33 -10.85 2.84 8.22
N THR A 34 -12.13 2.53 7.99
CA THR A 34 -12.57 1.80 6.80
C THR A 34 -12.44 2.66 5.53
N THR A 35 -12.82 3.94 5.59
CA THR A 35 -12.70 4.86 4.46
C THR A 35 -11.26 5.04 4.00
N VAL A 36 -10.35 5.33 4.94
CA VAL A 36 -8.92 5.51 4.67
C VAL A 36 -8.28 4.18 4.25
N GLY A 37 -8.54 3.10 4.97
CA GLY A 37 -7.97 1.78 4.68
C GLY A 37 -8.36 1.25 3.30
N ASN A 38 -9.64 1.34 2.93
CA ASN A 38 -10.11 0.94 1.60
C ASN A 38 -9.54 1.84 0.50
N GLY A 39 -9.47 3.15 0.74
CA GLY A 39 -8.86 4.10 -0.18
C GLY A 39 -7.40 3.74 -0.46
N LEU A 40 -6.58 3.60 0.59
CA LEU A 40 -5.17 3.22 0.49
C LEU A 40 -5.00 1.86 -0.18
N ARG A 41 -5.80 0.85 0.19
CA ARG A 41 -5.75 -0.48 -0.45
C ARG A 41 -5.95 -0.39 -1.97
N ARG A 42 -6.95 0.37 -2.42
CA ARG A 42 -7.21 0.55 -3.86
C ARG A 42 -6.06 1.25 -4.56
N MET A 43 -5.53 2.31 -3.94
CA MET A 43 -4.42 3.06 -4.51
C MET A 43 -3.14 2.22 -4.64
N LEU A 44 -2.78 1.51 -3.57
CA LEU A 44 -1.57 0.70 -3.53
C LEU A 44 -1.63 -0.49 -4.50
N LEU A 45 -2.81 -1.06 -4.76
CA LEU A 45 -2.95 -2.19 -5.68
C LEU A 45 -3.04 -1.78 -7.17
N SER A 46 -3.44 -0.53 -7.47
CA SER A 46 -3.82 -0.17 -8.84
C SER A 46 -3.02 0.98 -9.45
N SER A 47 -2.31 1.78 -8.66
CA SER A 47 -1.72 3.03 -9.16
C SER A 47 -0.28 3.23 -8.71
N LEU A 48 0.36 2.20 -8.14
CA LEU A 48 1.78 2.24 -7.90
C LEU A 48 2.53 2.11 -9.22
N GLU A 49 3.41 3.06 -9.47
CA GLU A 49 4.38 2.98 -10.53
C GLU A 49 5.40 1.88 -10.23
N GLY A 50 5.79 1.16 -11.26
CA GLY A 50 6.76 0.08 -11.16
C GLY A 50 7.33 -0.25 -12.53
N ALA A 51 8.29 -1.15 -12.55
CA ALA A 51 8.87 -1.69 -13.77
C ALA A 51 8.76 -3.21 -13.75
N ALA A 52 8.44 -3.78 -14.90
CA ALA A 52 8.39 -5.23 -15.10
C ALA A 52 8.92 -5.55 -16.49
N ILE A 53 9.42 -6.78 -16.66
CA ILE A 53 9.75 -7.31 -17.98
C ILE A 53 8.44 -7.47 -18.76
N THR A 54 8.33 -6.82 -19.91
CA THR A 54 7.13 -6.85 -20.75
C THR A 54 7.25 -7.83 -21.92
N SER A 55 8.47 -8.15 -22.34
CA SER A 55 8.73 -9.09 -23.41
C SER A 55 10.12 -9.72 -23.29
N ILE A 56 10.27 -10.92 -23.84
CA ILE A 56 11.54 -11.61 -24.01
C ILE A 56 11.60 -12.17 -25.44
N LYS A 57 12.81 -12.33 -25.97
CA LYS A 57 13.06 -13.02 -27.24
C LYS A 57 14.01 -14.17 -26.99
N ILE A 58 13.61 -15.38 -27.40
CA ILE A 58 14.43 -16.58 -27.29
C ILE A 58 14.74 -17.08 -28.70
N ASP A 59 16.02 -17.21 -29.03
CA ASP A 59 16.44 -17.68 -30.35
C ASP A 59 15.99 -19.13 -30.58
N GLY A 60 15.38 -19.39 -31.74
CA GLY A 60 14.87 -20.71 -32.11
C GLY A 60 13.47 -21.03 -31.60
N VAL A 61 12.85 -20.17 -30.79
CA VAL A 61 11.48 -20.33 -30.32
C VAL A 61 10.54 -19.48 -31.18
N LEU A 62 9.58 -20.13 -31.84
CA LEU A 62 8.65 -19.48 -32.77
C LEU A 62 7.38 -18.96 -32.07
N HIS A 63 6.98 -19.56 -30.94
CA HIS A 63 5.77 -19.22 -30.19
C HIS A 63 6.02 -19.44 -28.68
N GLU A 64 5.20 -18.81 -27.85
CA GLU A 64 5.21 -18.94 -26.38
C GLU A 64 5.08 -20.40 -25.90
#